data_AF-A0A6T8AEF5-F1
#
_entry.id   AF-A0A6T8AEF5-F1
#
_cell.length_a   1.000
_cell.length_b   1.000
_cell.length_c   1.000
_cell.angle_alpha   90.00
_cell.angle_beta   90.00
_cell.angle_gamma   90.00
#
_symmetry.space_group_name_H-M   'P 1'
#
loop_
_entity.id
_entity.type
_entity.pdbx_description
1 polymer ?
#
loop_
_entity_poly.entity_id
_entity_poly.type
_entity_poly.pdbx_seq_one_letter_code
_entity_poly.pdbx_strand_id
1 'polypeptide(L)'
;MLCLFKIWPMQCAFVMMADTLADSYLLLWLVGMQWLSGRGLYVNELMAKKLSLLGCVAMMIATHNQANERSSSSFLSRGLLEVSALSNNISIAVLIGRLLIAVLFVYVGLHELHRLFFEPFTPYLPGDGHDVVWPKAVELLLAVPFILGFETVAVARLLSTSLVLEAFYAWSWWGISENYSFAQHRRVIHYREHFVTNIATAGGLLLLQKIGAGKYSVDELLKKRD
;
A
#
# COMPACT_ATOMS: atom_id res chain seq x y z
N MET A 1 4.79 -15.66 21.96
CA MET A 1 4.00 -14.83 22.91
C MET A 1 2.62 -14.41 22.38
N LEU A 2 2.38 -14.37 21.06
CA LEU A 2 1.06 -14.03 20.47
C LEU A 2 -0.03 -15.13 20.57
N CYS A 3 0.33 -16.38 20.88
CA CYS A 3 -0.66 -17.45 21.08
C CYS A 3 -1.33 -17.46 22.47
N LEU A 4 -0.90 -16.60 23.40
CA LEU A 4 -1.40 -16.60 24.79
C LEU A 4 -2.65 -15.74 25.00
N PHE A 5 -2.90 -14.79 24.09
CA PHE A 5 -4.15 -14.06 24.06
C PHE A 5 -4.98 -14.66 22.93
N LYS A 6 -6.22 -15.08 23.21
CA LYS A 6 -7.21 -15.49 22.20
C LYS A 6 -7.60 -14.30 21.32
N ILE A 7 -6.62 -13.67 20.69
CA ILE A 7 -6.79 -12.60 19.72
C ILE A 7 -7.24 -13.31 18.46
N TRP A 8 -8.53 -13.25 18.20
CA TRP A 8 -9.09 -13.75 16.95
C TRP A 8 -8.51 -12.90 15.83
N PRO A 9 -7.68 -13.45 14.93
CA PRO A 9 -7.01 -12.67 13.89
C PRO A 9 -8.00 -11.86 13.04
N MET A 10 -9.20 -12.41 12.84
CA MET A 10 -10.30 -11.72 12.16
C MET A 10 -10.80 -10.47 12.88
N GLN A 11 -10.92 -10.49 14.21
CA GLN A 11 -11.39 -9.33 14.97
C GLN A 11 -10.37 -8.19 14.90
N CYS A 12 -9.08 -8.51 15.03
CA CYS A 12 -8.02 -7.51 14.84
C CYS A 12 -7.98 -6.97 13.42
N ALA A 13 -8.08 -7.82 12.41
CA ALA A 13 -8.13 -7.37 11.02
C ALA A 13 -9.32 -6.44 10.77
N PHE A 14 -10.49 -6.73 11.35
CA PHE A 14 -11.67 -5.88 11.25
C PHE A 14 -11.46 -4.51 11.92
N VAL A 15 -10.93 -4.49 13.15
CA VAL A 15 -10.64 -3.24 13.87
C VAL A 15 -9.62 -2.40 13.10
N MET A 16 -8.54 -3.02 12.60
CA MET A 16 -7.52 -2.32 11.80
C MET A 16 -8.09 -1.79 10.49
N MET A 17 -8.98 -2.54 9.84
CA MET A 17 -9.67 -2.07 8.64
C MET A 17 -10.58 -0.88 8.95
N ALA A 18 -11.34 -0.92 10.04
CA ALA A 18 -12.22 0.17 10.45
C ALA A 18 -11.40 1.44 10.80
N ASP A 19 -10.30 1.28 11.51
CA ASP A 19 -9.35 2.35 11.84
C ASP A 19 -8.76 2.98 10.56
N THR A 20 -8.30 2.15 9.62
CA THR A 20 -7.78 2.60 8.32
C THR A 20 -8.84 3.37 7.52
N LEU A 21 -10.09 2.90 7.52
CA LEU A 21 -11.19 3.57 6.82
C LEU A 21 -11.54 4.91 7.47
N ALA A 22 -11.56 4.99 8.80
CA ALA A 22 -11.81 6.22 9.54
C ALA A 22 -10.70 7.26 9.29
N ASP A 23 -9.44 6.84 9.38
CA ASP A 23 -8.28 7.68 9.07
C ASP A 23 -8.33 8.19 7.62
N SER A 24 -8.62 7.30 6.67
CA SER A 24 -8.70 7.68 5.26
C SER A 24 -9.86 8.64 4.97
N TYR A 25 -11.01 8.44 5.62
CA TYR A 25 -12.14 9.36 5.53
C TYR A 25 -11.76 10.75 6.06
N LEU A 26 -11.12 10.82 7.22
CA LEU A 26 -10.67 12.08 7.81
C LEU A 26 -9.67 12.79 6.89
N LEU A 27 -8.72 12.06 6.31
CA LEU A 27 -7.76 12.61 5.36
C LEU A 27 -8.44 13.19 4.11
N LEU A 28 -9.33 12.43 3.48
CA LEU A 28 -10.07 12.89 2.30
C LEU A 28 -10.96 14.09 2.62
N TRP A 29 -11.60 14.08 3.79
CA TRP A 29 -12.38 15.20 4.28
C TRP A 29 -11.53 16.46 4.46
N LEU A 30 -10.37 16.35 5.10
CA LEU A 30 -9.46 17.47 5.32
C LEU A 30 -8.93 18.05 4.00
N VAL A 31 -8.50 17.18 3.08
CA VAL A 31 -8.05 17.60 1.74
C VAL A 31 -9.19 18.29 0.98
N GLY A 32 -10.39 17.72 1.01
CA GLY A 32 -11.58 18.31 0.39
C GLY A 32 -11.93 19.67 0.98
N MET A 33 -11.90 19.80 2.30
CA MET A 33 -12.18 21.08 2.98
C MET A 33 -11.12 22.14 2.70
N GLN A 34 -9.83 21.77 2.62
CA GLN A 34 -8.77 22.70 2.23
C GLN A 34 -9.00 23.23 0.81
N TRP A 35 -9.25 22.34 -0.15
CA TRP A 35 -9.58 22.70 -1.52
C TRP A 35 -10.80 23.63 -1.56
N LEU A 36 -11.91 23.23 -0.95
CA LEU A 36 -13.13 24.05 -0.93
C LEU A 36 -12.93 25.42 -0.29
N SER A 37 -12.03 25.52 0.69
CA SER A 37 -11.67 26.79 1.34
C SER A 37 -10.70 27.65 0.54
N GLY A 38 -10.32 27.23 -0.67
CA GLY A 38 -9.33 27.92 -1.52
C GLY A 38 -7.91 27.91 -0.94
N ARG A 39 -7.67 27.12 0.11
CA ARG A 39 -6.33 26.90 0.65
C ARG A 39 -5.69 25.83 -0.24
N GLY A 40 -4.52 26.11 -0.80
CA GLY A 40 -3.82 25.19 -1.69
C GLY A 40 -3.77 23.76 -1.13
N LEU A 41 -3.80 22.78 -2.02
CA LEU A 41 -3.88 21.37 -1.64
C LEU A 41 -2.53 20.93 -1.04
N TYR A 42 -2.51 20.69 0.27
CA TYR A 42 -1.32 20.17 0.97
C TYR A 42 -1.48 18.67 1.22
N VAL A 43 -0.66 17.89 0.52
CA VAL A 43 -0.53 16.44 0.75
C VAL A 43 0.89 16.20 1.21
N ASN A 44 1.07 15.39 2.25
CA ASN A 44 2.40 14.96 2.68
C ASN A 44 2.63 13.47 2.34
N GLU A 45 3.87 13.01 2.46
CA GLU A 45 4.26 11.62 2.18
C GLU A 45 3.38 10.62 2.95
N LEU A 46 3.16 10.88 4.24
CA LEU A 46 2.41 10.00 5.12
C LEU A 46 0.93 9.90 4.72
N MET A 47 0.33 10.97 4.23
CA MET A 47 -1.04 10.99 3.72
C MET A 47 -1.19 10.12 2.46
N ALA A 48 -0.23 10.18 1.54
CA ALA A 48 -0.20 9.31 0.37
C ALA A 48 -0.03 7.84 0.77
N LYS A 49 0.85 7.56 1.74
CA LYS A 49 1.03 6.24 2.38
C LYS A 49 -0.25 5.72 3.04
N LYS A 50 -1.01 6.57 3.74
CA LYS A 50 -2.29 6.17 4.34
C LYS A 50 -3.36 5.92 3.28
N LEU A 51 -3.38 6.71 2.20
CA LEU A 51 -4.33 6.51 1.10
C LEU A 51 -4.12 5.15 0.40
N SER A 52 -2.87 4.69 0.25
CA SER A 52 -2.61 3.36 -0.34
C SER A 52 -3.18 2.20 0.50
N LEU A 53 -3.38 2.39 1.80
CA LEU A 53 -4.00 1.38 2.66
C LEU A 53 -5.45 1.10 2.28
N LEU A 54 -6.18 2.07 1.72
CA LEU A 54 -7.50 1.80 1.12
C LEU A 54 -7.40 0.78 0.00
N GLY A 55 -6.35 0.86 -0.82
CA GLY A 55 -6.09 -0.13 -1.85
C GLY A 55 -5.77 -1.51 -1.28
N CYS A 56 -5.05 -1.58 -0.15
CA CYS A 56 -4.83 -2.84 0.56
C CYS A 56 -6.12 -3.44 1.13
N VAL A 57 -7.00 -2.60 1.68
CA VAL A 57 -8.35 -3.02 2.12
C VAL A 57 -9.16 -3.56 0.94
N ALA A 58 -9.13 -2.88 -0.21
CA ALA A 58 -9.78 -3.36 -1.42
C ALA A 58 -9.24 -4.74 -1.86
N MET A 59 -7.92 -4.97 -1.79
CA MET A 59 -7.31 -6.28 -2.07
C MET A 59 -7.74 -7.35 -1.08
N MET A 60 -7.87 -7.02 0.20
CA MET A 60 -8.35 -7.96 1.22
C MET A 60 -9.80 -8.39 0.96
N ILE A 61 -10.68 -7.42 0.66
CA ILE A 61 -12.08 -7.69 0.30
C ILE A 61 -12.15 -8.52 -0.99
N ALA A 62 -11.37 -8.17 -2.01
CA ALA A 62 -11.32 -8.92 -3.26
C ALA A 62 -10.84 -10.36 -3.06
N THR A 63 -9.83 -10.58 -2.22
CA THR A 63 -9.32 -11.92 -1.88
C THR A 63 -10.38 -12.74 -1.16
N HIS A 64 -11.09 -12.13 -0.21
CA HIS A 64 -12.16 -12.79 0.54
C HIS A 64 -13.32 -13.20 -0.38
N ASN A 65 -13.79 -12.28 -1.22
CA ASN A 65 -14.87 -12.55 -2.18
C ASN A 65 -14.48 -13.64 -3.18
N GLN A 66 -13.24 -13.62 -3.69
CA GLN A 66 -12.72 -14.67 -4.57
C GLN A 66 -12.70 -16.05 -3.88
N ALA A 67 -12.31 -16.09 -2.59
CA ALA A 67 -12.32 -17.34 -1.83
C ALA A 67 -13.74 -17.88 -1.63
N ASN A 68 -14.71 -17.00 -1.36
CA ASN A 68 -16.11 -17.38 -1.21
C ASN A 68 -16.73 -17.88 -2.52
N GLU A 69 -16.45 -17.22 -3.64
CA GLU A 69 -16.88 -17.66 -4.98
C GLU A 69 -16.35 -19.07 -5.30
N ARG A 70 -15.06 -19.33 -5.02
CA ARG A 70 -14.44 -20.65 -5.22
C ARG A 70 -15.04 -21.73 -4.32
N SER A 71 -15.38 -21.40 -3.07
CA SER A 71 -16.02 -22.33 -2.14
C SER A 71 -17.40 -22.73 -2.65
N SER A 72 -18.21 -21.75 -3.06
CA SER A 72 -19.55 -21.97 -3.59
C SER A 72 -19.55 -22.73 -4.93
N SER A 73 -18.59 -22.46 -5.82
CA SER A 73 -18.47 -23.16 -7.11
C SER A 73 -17.96 -24.59 -6.96
N SER A 74 -17.11 -24.88 -5.96
CA SER A 74 -16.48 -26.20 -5.79
C SER A 74 -17.45 -27.38 -5.62
N PHE A 75 -18.68 -27.12 -5.17
CA PHE A 75 -19.72 -28.14 -5.04
C PHE A 75 -20.36 -28.50 -6.40
N LEU A 76 -20.40 -27.57 -7.35
CA LEU A 76 -21.06 -27.73 -8.66
C LEU A 76 -20.06 -27.93 -9.82
N SER A 77 -18.81 -27.46 -9.68
CA SER A 77 -17.83 -27.37 -10.78
C SER A 77 -16.70 -28.40 -10.73
N ARG A 78 -16.77 -29.40 -9.84
CA ARG A 78 -15.72 -30.44 -9.71
C ARG A 78 -15.52 -31.33 -10.96
N GLY A 79 -16.36 -31.17 -11.98
CA GLY A 79 -16.33 -31.96 -13.22
C GLY A 79 -15.86 -31.23 -14.49
N LEU A 80 -15.71 -29.90 -14.52
CA LEU A 80 -15.31 -29.19 -15.74
C LEU A 80 -14.11 -28.27 -15.48
N LEU A 81 -13.00 -28.63 -16.11
CA LEU A 81 -11.79 -27.85 -16.31
C LEU A 81 -12.16 -26.53 -17.01
N GLU A 82 -12.46 -25.50 -16.24
CA GLU A 82 -12.46 -24.13 -16.77
C GLU A 82 -11.64 -23.26 -15.83
N VAL A 83 -10.58 -22.68 -16.41
CA VAL A 83 -9.79 -21.59 -15.84
C VAL A 83 -10.79 -20.49 -15.52
N SER A 84 -11.28 -20.46 -14.28
CA SER A 84 -12.33 -19.52 -13.87
C SER A 84 -11.79 -18.10 -14.00
N ALA A 85 -12.16 -17.46 -15.12
CA ALA A 85 -11.86 -16.07 -15.37
C ALA A 85 -12.43 -15.25 -14.21
N LEU A 86 -11.59 -14.44 -13.58
CA LEU A 86 -11.96 -13.66 -12.39
C LEU A 86 -13.25 -12.88 -12.65
N SER A 87 -14.19 -12.87 -11.70
CA SER A 87 -15.43 -12.08 -11.82
C SER A 87 -15.12 -10.61 -12.19
N ASN A 88 -15.99 -9.97 -12.98
CA ASN A 88 -15.79 -8.58 -13.40
C ASN A 88 -15.69 -7.65 -12.19
N ASN A 89 -16.53 -7.85 -11.18
CA ASN A 89 -16.54 -7.02 -9.97
C ASN A 89 -15.22 -7.13 -9.19
N ILE A 90 -14.68 -8.36 -9.07
CA ILE A 90 -13.39 -8.59 -8.43
C ILE A 90 -12.27 -7.95 -9.26
N SER A 91 -12.33 -8.05 -10.59
CA SER A 91 -11.33 -7.41 -11.47
C SER A 91 -11.33 -5.88 -11.36
N ILE A 92 -12.51 -5.26 -11.23
CA ILE A 92 -12.63 -3.81 -10.98
C ILE A 92 -12.03 -3.47 -9.61
N ALA A 93 -12.37 -4.22 -8.57
CA ALA A 93 -11.84 -4.00 -7.23
C ALA A 93 -10.30 -4.13 -7.20
N VAL A 94 -9.73 -5.10 -7.91
CA VAL A 94 -8.29 -5.28 -8.07
C VAL A 94 -7.67 -4.09 -8.81
N LEU A 95 -8.28 -3.61 -9.89
CA LEU A 95 -7.80 -2.43 -10.61
C LEU A 95 -7.79 -1.19 -9.69
N ILE A 96 -8.90 -0.90 -9.02
CA ILE A 96 -8.99 0.23 -8.08
C ILE A 96 -7.96 0.09 -6.97
N GLY A 97 -7.82 -1.09 -6.38
CA GLY A 97 -6.85 -1.33 -5.32
C GLY A 97 -5.41 -1.14 -5.80
N ARG A 98 -5.07 -1.55 -7.04
CA ARG A 98 -3.75 -1.26 -7.62
C ARG A 98 -3.54 0.24 -7.81
N LEU A 99 -4.52 0.95 -8.37
CA LEU A 99 -4.38 2.39 -8.59
C LEU A 99 -4.22 3.16 -7.27
N LEU A 100 -5.00 2.81 -6.24
CA LEU A 100 -4.87 3.39 -4.91
C LEU A 100 -3.51 3.09 -4.28
N ILE A 101 -3.01 1.85 -4.39
CA ILE A 101 -1.66 1.51 -3.92
C ILE A 101 -0.60 2.28 -4.72
N ALA A 102 -0.77 2.43 -6.04
CA ALA A 102 0.20 3.11 -6.89
C ALA A 102 0.35 4.61 -6.57
N VAL A 103 -0.68 5.25 -6.00
CA VAL A 103 -0.59 6.65 -5.55
C VAL A 103 0.59 6.83 -4.60
N LEU A 104 0.83 5.88 -3.70
CA LEU A 104 2.00 5.89 -2.82
C LEU A 104 3.29 6.01 -3.64
N PHE A 105 3.58 5.06 -4.52
CA PHE A 105 4.86 4.98 -5.21
C PHE A 105 5.08 6.15 -6.17
N VAL A 106 4.02 6.60 -6.85
CA VAL A 106 4.10 7.74 -7.75
C VAL A 106 4.29 9.04 -6.96
N TYR A 107 3.50 9.26 -5.92
CA TYR A 107 3.57 10.49 -5.13
C TYR A 107 4.91 10.58 -4.40
N VAL A 108 5.28 9.56 -3.63
CA VAL A 108 6.53 9.55 -2.85
C VAL A 108 7.73 9.55 -3.79
N GLY A 109 7.69 8.75 -4.84
CA GLY A 109 8.73 8.73 -5.86
C GLY A 109 8.98 10.10 -6.49
N LEU A 110 7.94 10.78 -6.97
CA LEU A 110 8.11 12.07 -7.64
C LEU A 110 8.39 13.21 -6.66
N HIS A 111 7.58 13.35 -5.60
CA HIS A 111 7.67 14.46 -4.66
C HIS A 111 8.97 14.42 -3.85
N GLU A 112 9.31 13.27 -3.29
CA GLU A 112 10.49 13.19 -2.44
C GLU A 112 11.79 13.17 -3.24
N LEU A 113 11.82 12.56 -4.42
CA LEU A 113 13.02 12.69 -5.28
C LEU A 113 13.18 14.13 -5.76
N HIS A 114 12.10 14.82 -6.12
CA HIS A 114 12.17 16.24 -6.46
C HIS A 114 12.75 17.05 -5.30
N ARG A 115 12.22 16.86 -4.09
CA ARG A 115 12.75 17.50 -2.88
C ARG A 115 14.24 17.22 -2.69
N LEU A 116 14.65 15.96 -2.78
CA LEU A 116 16.05 15.55 -2.56
C LEU A 116 17.03 16.13 -3.59
N PHE A 117 16.61 16.31 -4.84
CA PHE A 117 17.49 16.80 -5.91
C PHE A 117 17.45 18.31 -6.11
N PHE A 118 16.34 18.98 -5.77
CA PHE A 118 16.11 20.37 -6.16
C PHE A 118 15.81 21.33 -5.00
N GLU A 119 15.53 20.82 -3.79
CA GLU A 119 15.20 21.66 -2.65
C GLU A 119 16.33 21.68 -1.60
N PRO A 120 17.05 22.80 -1.43
CA PRO A 120 18.21 22.87 -0.53
C PRO A 120 17.82 22.90 0.96
N PHE A 121 16.55 23.15 1.28
CA PHE A 121 16.05 23.22 2.65
C PHE A 121 14.98 22.16 2.87
N THR A 122 15.24 21.27 3.82
CA THR A 122 14.28 20.25 4.24
C THR A 122 13.73 20.59 5.64
N PRO A 123 12.42 20.37 5.89
CA PRO A 123 11.87 20.48 7.24
C PRO A 123 12.31 19.32 8.15
N TYR A 124 12.94 18.29 7.59
CA TYR A 124 13.37 17.10 8.30
C TYR A 124 14.70 17.32 9.02
N LEU A 125 14.86 16.60 10.13
CA LEU A 125 16.11 16.65 10.88
C LEU A 125 17.19 15.85 10.12
N PRO A 126 18.48 16.22 10.21
CA PRO A 126 19.53 15.47 9.52
C PRO A 126 19.52 13.97 9.87
N GLY A 127 19.69 13.13 8.84
CA GLY A 127 19.67 11.68 8.97
C GLY A 127 18.25 11.11 9.11
N ASP A 128 17.26 11.80 8.52
CA ASP A 128 15.90 11.29 8.47
C ASP A 128 15.76 10.19 7.41
N GLY A 129 14.81 9.27 7.57
CA GLY A 129 14.48 8.28 6.54
C GLY A 129 14.06 8.93 5.21
N HIS A 130 13.54 10.16 5.28
CA HIS A 130 13.27 11.00 4.12
C HIS A 130 14.52 11.25 3.25
N ASP A 131 15.73 11.24 3.81
CA ASP A 131 16.98 11.52 3.10
C ASP A 131 17.50 10.32 2.27
N VAL A 132 16.87 9.14 2.41
CA VAL A 132 17.27 7.93 1.69
C VAL A 132 16.66 7.89 0.28
N VAL A 133 17.52 7.91 -0.74
CA VAL A 133 17.13 8.01 -2.17
C VAL A 133 16.64 6.68 -2.76
N TRP A 134 17.34 5.58 -2.46
CA TRP A 134 17.16 4.33 -3.22
C TRP A 134 15.73 3.74 -3.20
N PRO A 135 14.97 3.73 -2.09
CA PRO A 135 13.64 3.12 -2.07
C PRO A 135 12.69 3.89 -2.99
N LYS A 136 12.74 5.23 -2.90
CA LYS A 136 11.90 6.16 -3.67
C LYS A 136 12.12 5.98 -5.17
N ALA A 137 13.37 5.82 -5.60
CA ALA A 137 13.72 5.61 -7.01
C ALA A 137 13.27 4.22 -7.52
N VAL A 138 13.53 3.16 -6.75
CA VAL A 138 13.14 1.79 -7.11
C VAL A 138 11.62 1.67 -7.20
N GLU A 139 10.91 2.22 -6.22
CA GLU A 139 9.45 2.18 -6.15
C GLU A 139 8.80 2.98 -7.27
N LEU A 140 9.31 4.17 -7.57
CA LEU A 140 8.83 4.97 -8.70
C LEU A 140 8.98 4.23 -10.03
N LEU A 141 10.14 3.59 -10.25
CA LEU A 141 10.42 2.84 -11.46
C LEU A 141 9.46 1.64 -11.62
N LEU A 142 9.16 0.97 -10.51
CA LEU A 142 8.22 -0.16 -10.48
C LEU A 142 6.75 0.26 -10.49
N ALA A 143 6.43 1.53 -10.19
CA ALA A 143 5.05 2.02 -10.17
C ALA A 143 4.37 1.93 -11.55
N VAL A 144 5.10 2.19 -12.63
CA VAL A 144 4.57 2.16 -14.00
C VAL A 144 4.10 0.74 -14.40
N PRO A 145 4.95 -0.30 -14.38
CA PRO A 145 4.49 -1.65 -14.71
C PRO A 145 3.44 -2.16 -13.71
N PHE A 146 3.48 -1.73 -12.45
CA PHE A 146 2.47 -2.07 -11.46
C PHE A 146 1.07 -1.52 -11.81
N ILE A 147 0.97 -0.25 -12.20
CA ILE A 147 -0.29 0.38 -12.63
C ILE A 147 -0.87 -0.36 -13.83
N LEU A 148 -0.02 -0.65 -14.81
CA LEU A 148 -0.42 -1.35 -16.04
C LEU A 148 -0.82 -2.81 -15.77
N GLY A 149 -0.43 -3.39 -14.64
CA GLY A 149 -0.58 -4.81 -14.37
C GLY A 149 0.26 -5.64 -15.35
N PHE A 150 1.51 -5.23 -15.56
CA PHE A 150 2.52 -5.96 -16.31
C PHE A 150 3.43 -6.71 -15.34
N GLU A 151 3.61 -8.00 -15.56
CA GLU A 151 4.35 -8.91 -14.68
C GLU A 151 3.90 -8.77 -13.22
N THR A 152 2.58 -8.74 -13.01
CA THR A 152 1.96 -8.26 -11.77
C THR A 152 2.51 -8.96 -10.53
N VAL A 153 2.74 -10.28 -10.61
CA VAL A 153 3.28 -11.06 -9.48
C VAL A 153 4.72 -10.67 -9.17
N ALA A 154 5.56 -10.54 -10.19
CA ALA A 154 6.97 -10.19 -10.03
C ALA A 154 7.10 -8.74 -9.52
N VAL A 155 6.38 -7.80 -10.13
CA VAL A 155 6.40 -6.39 -9.74
C VAL A 155 5.84 -6.19 -8.33
N ALA A 156 4.73 -6.83 -7.98
CA ALA A 156 4.19 -6.78 -6.61
C ALA A 156 5.16 -7.38 -5.59
N ARG A 157 5.94 -8.40 -5.95
CA ARG A 157 6.97 -8.97 -5.09
C ARG A 157 8.13 -8.00 -4.89
N LEU A 158 8.63 -7.40 -5.96
CA LEU A 158 9.72 -6.42 -5.89
C LEU A 158 9.33 -5.19 -5.07
N LEU A 159 8.13 -4.64 -5.28
CA LEU A 159 7.60 -3.53 -4.49
C LEU A 159 7.41 -3.91 -3.01
N SER A 160 6.86 -5.10 -2.74
CA SER A 160 6.71 -5.60 -1.37
C SER A 160 8.07 -5.73 -0.67
N THR A 161 9.07 -6.27 -1.36
CA THR A 161 10.45 -6.37 -0.85
C THR A 161 11.06 -4.99 -0.63
N SER A 162 10.89 -4.05 -1.55
CA SER A 162 11.38 -2.66 -1.41
C SER A 162 10.81 -2.01 -0.15
N LEU A 163 9.48 -2.07 0.04
CA LEU A 163 8.81 -1.48 1.19
C LEU A 163 9.28 -2.07 2.53
N VAL A 164 9.51 -3.39 2.56
CA VAL A 164 10.06 -4.07 3.75
C VAL A 164 11.48 -3.58 4.01
N LEU A 165 12.34 -3.57 2.99
CA LEU A 165 13.71 -3.09 3.13
C LEU A 165 13.75 -1.61 3.56
N GLU A 166 12.90 -0.75 2.99
CA GLU A 166 12.74 0.64 3.40
C GLU A 166 12.29 0.74 4.86
N ALA A 167 11.30 -0.04 5.29
CA ALA A 167 10.81 -0.05 6.66
C ALA A 167 11.95 -0.33 7.65
N PHE A 168 12.73 -1.38 7.42
CA PHE A 168 13.81 -1.76 8.33
C PHE A 168 15.03 -0.85 8.25
N TYR A 169 15.32 -0.27 7.09
CA TYR A 169 16.50 0.56 6.88
C TYR A 169 16.27 2.03 7.22
N ALA A 170 15.23 2.64 6.68
CA ALA A 170 14.97 4.08 6.79
C ALA A 170 14.11 4.44 8.02
N TRP A 171 13.28 3.50 8.49
CA TRP A 171 12.26 3.76 9.51
C TRP A 171 12.47 2.96 10.80
N SER A 172 13.74 2.70 11.16
CA SER A 172 14.15 1.95 12.35
C SER A 172 13.96 2.74 13.65
N TRP A 173 12.70 2.96 14.05
CA TRP A 173 12.33 3.75 15.22
C TRP A 173 12.92 3.24 16.54
N TRP A 174 13.19 1.94 16.65
CA TRP A 174 13.82 1.30 17.81
C TRP A 174 15.29 1.70 18.00
N GLY A 175 15.92 2.31 16.99
CA GLY A 175 17.29 2.81 17.07
C GLY A 175 17.40 4.25 17.56
N ILE A 176 16.28 4.94 17.76
CA ILE A 176 16.28 6.35 18.18
C ILE A 176 16.43 6.40 19.71
N SER A 177 17.45 7.13 20.17
CA SER A 177 17.67 7.36 21.61
C SER A 177 16.50 8.11 22.25
N GLU A 178 15.99 7.56 23.36
CA GLU A 178 14.92 8.14 24.19
C GLU A 178 15.44 9.25 25.13
N ASN A 179 16.42 10.04 24.71
CA ASN A 179 16.68 11.29 25.43
C ASN A 179 15.35 12.08 25.41
N TYR A 180 14.82 12.46 26.58
CA TYR A 180 13.44 12.92 26.80
C TYR A 180 13.10 14.30 26.16
N SER A 181 13.56 14.57 24.94
CA SER A 181 13.18 15.75 24.18
C SER A 181 11.89 15.49 23.41
N PHE A 182 11.02 16.50 23.38
CA PHE A 182 9.78 16.47 22.60
C PHE A 182 10.05 16.20 21.09
N ALA A 183 11.16 16.71 20.56
CA ALA A 183 11.55 16.51 19.17
C ALA A 183 11.88 15.05 18.84
N GLN A 184 12.63 14.36 19.72
CA GLN A 184 12.93 12.93 19.54
C GLN A 184 11.68 12.07 19.70
N HIS A 185 10.81 12.40 20.66
CA HIS A 185 9.54 11.69 20.82
C HIS A 185 8.67 11.78 19.55
N ARG A 186 8.55 12.97 18.95
CA ARG A 186 7.84 13.12 17.66
C ARG A 186 8.50 12.34 16.53
N ARG A 187 9.84 12.31 16.47
CA ARG A 187 10.57 11.52 15.47
C ARG A 187 10.26 10.02 15.60
N VAL A 188 10.21 9.48 16.84
CA VAL A 188 9.89 8.07 17.08
C VAL A 188 8.48 7.73 16.57
N ILE A 189 7.48 8.57 16.89
CA ILE A 189 6.10 8.36 16.42
C ILE A 189 6.08 8.36 14.89
N HIS A 190 6.69 9.37 14.28
CA HIS A 190 6.74 9.52 12.84
C HIS A 190 7.38 8.30 12.13
N TYR A 191 8.51 7.81 12.63
CA TYR A 191 9.17 6.62 12.07
C TYR A 191 8.30 5.37 12.24
N ARG A 192 7.58 5.24 13.36
CA ARG A 192 6.65 4.12 13.58
C ARG A 192 5.52 4.13 12.57
N GLU A 193 4.97 5.31 12.25
CA GLU A 193 3.91 5.43 11.25
C GLU A 193 4.40 4.99 9.86
N HIS A 194 5.55 5.50 9.41
CA HIS A 194 6.13 5.08 8.13
C HIS A 194 6.45 3.58 8.09
N PHE A 195 7.04 3.06 9.18
CA PHE A 195 7.33 1.63 9.32
C PHE A 195 6.06 0.78 9.16
N VAL A 196 5.02 1.06 9.94
CA VAL A 196 3.80 0.26 9.96
C VAL A 196 3.07 0.36 8.62
N THR A 197 3.00 1.55 8.02
CA THR A 197 2.31 1.73 6.74
C THR A 197 3.03 1.03 5.59
N ASN A 198 4.37 1.03 5.58
CA ASN A 198 5.14 0.27 4.59
C ASN A 198 4.91 -1.24 4.72
N ILE A 199 4.96 -1.78 5.95
CA ILE A 199 4.72 -3.20 6.20
C ILE A 199 3.28 -3.60 5.83
N ALA A 200 2.29 -2.77 6.19
CA ALA A 200 0.90 -3.00 5.82
C ALA A 200 0.70 -3.00 4.29
N THR A 201 1.32 -2.04 3.59
CA THR A 201 1.23 -1.96 2.13
C THR A 201 1.92 -3.14 1.46
N ALA A 202 3.08 -3.56 1.97
CA ALA A 202 3.77 -4.78 1.53
C ALA A 202 2.87 -6.02 1.67
N GLY A 203 2.10 -6.12 2.75
CA GLY A 203 1.09 -7.15 2.95
C GLY A 203 -0.03 -7.10 1.91
N GLY A 204 -0.53 -5.91 1.57
CA GLY A 204 -1.52 -5.72 0.51
C GLY A 204 -1.02 -6.18 -0.87
N LEU A 205 0.25 -5.95 -1.18
CA LEU A 205 0.89 -6.44 -2.41
C LEU A 205 1.03 -7.96 -2.45
N LEU A 206 1.29 -8.61 -1.31
CA LEU A 206 1.29 -10.07 -1.21
C LEU A 206 -0.11 -10.67 -1.46
N LEU A 207 -1.17 -9.99 -1.02
CA LEU A 207 -2.55 -10.38 -1.35
C LEU A 207 -2.81 -10.28 -2.86
N LEU A 208 -2.33 -9.21 -3.51
CA LEU A 208 -2.42 -9.07 -4.96
C LEU A 208 -1.72 -10.22 -5.70
N GLN A 209 -0.58 -10.71 -5.22
CA GLN A 209 0.09 -11.89 -5.81
C GLN A 209 -0.81 -13.14 -5.79
N LYS A 210 -1.65 -13.29 -4.76
CA LYS A 210 -2.59 -14.42 -4.64
C LYS A 210 -3.81 -14.27 -5.56
N ILE A 211 -4.31 -13.05 -5.72
CA ILE A 211 -5.47 -12.78 -6.59
C ILE A 211 -5.07 -12.83 -8.07
N GLY A 212 -3.90 -12.30 -8.41
CA GLY A 212 -3.40 -12.11 -9.76
C GLY A 212 -3.73 -10.74 -10.36
N ALA A 213 -3.41 -10.57 -11.64
CA ALA A 213 -3.49 -9.29 -12.35
C ALA A 213 -4.92 -8.80 -12.64
N GLY A 214 -5.94 -9.66 -12.56
CA GLY A 214 -7.32 -9.31 -12.92
C GLY A 214 -7.49 -8.97 -14.41
N LYS A 215 -8.75 -8.81 -14.85
CA LYS A 215 -9.09 -8.67 -16.27
C LYS A 215 -8.56 -7.40 -16.95
N TYR A 216 -8.38 -6.33 -16.18
CA TYR A 216 -7.93 -5.03 -16.68
C TYR A 216 -6.43 -4.87 -16.44
N SER A 217 -5.63 -5.77 -17.00
CA SER A 217 -4.18 -5.78 -16.88
C SER A 217 -3.53 -6.08 -18.22
N VAL A 218 -2.30 -5.60 -18.41
CA VAL A 218 -1.49 -5.97 -19.57
C VAL A 218 -1.23 -7.48 -19.60
N ASP A 219 -1.00 -8.10 -18.43
CA ASP A 219 -0.83 -9.56 -18.32
C ASP A 219 -2.00 -10.33 -18.96
N GLU A 220 -3.23 -9.90 -18.71
CA GLU A 220 -4.41 -10.54 -19.28
C GLU A 220 -4.61 -10.23 -20.77
N LEU A 221 -4.22 -9.03 -21.22
CA LEU A 221 -4.24 -8.67 -22.64
C LEU A 221 -3.24 -9.50 -23.46
N LEU A 222 -2.06 -9.77 -22.90
CA LEU A 222 -1.02 -10.55 -23.57
C LEU A 222 -1.43 -12.02 -23.70
N LYS A 223 -2.02 -12.63 -22.66
CA LYS A 223 -2.54 -14.01 -22.72
C LYS A 223 -3.58 -14.26 -23.81
N LYS A 224 -4.31 -13.23 -24.25
CA LYS A 224 -5.34 -13.35 -25.29
C LYS A 224 -4.77 -13.36 -26.72
N ARG A 225 -3.49 -13.04 -26.90
CA ARG A 225 -2.85 -12.96 -28.22
C ARG A 225 -2.12 -14.25 -28.59
N ASP A 226 -1.93 -15.16 -27.64
CA ASP A 226 -1.40 -16.51 -27.84
C ASP A 226 -2.55 -17.51 -28.09
#